data_AF-A0A8D5U633-F1
#
_entry.id   AF-A0A8D5U633-F1
#
_cell.length_a   1.000
_cell.length_b   1.000
_cell.length_c   1.000
_cell.angle_alpha   90.00
_cell.angle_beta   90.00
_cell.angle_gamma   90.00
#
_symmetry.space_group_name_H-M   'P 1'
#
loop_
_entity.id
_entity.type
_entity.pdbx_description
1 polymer ?
#
loop_
_entity_poly.entity_id
_entity_poly.type
_entity_poly.pdbx_seq_one_letter_code
_entity_poly.pdbx_strand_id
1 'polypeptide(L)'
;MQRGTPIAVSITRWVGLLGASLWAGVHLVLAAHVVFPGNLTATEIYSIFFGFTSALAIITAVIFLLGLKNLYLPSLIFYIIDFALLTETRTAPALFIGKVLPVNIYVELSWALDIILIIVSAVLWKIDKS
;
A
#
# COMPACT_ATOMS: atom_id res chain seq x y z
N MET A 1 30.47 8.73 19.73
CA MET A 1 29.80 9.44 18.61
C MET A 1 28.79 8.50 17.99
N GLN A 2 27.49 8.78 18.11
CA GLN A 2 26.48 8.10 17.28
C GLN A 2 26.75 8.50 15.83
N ARG A 3 27.06 7.52 14.95
CA ARG A 3 27.02 7.77 13.51
C ARG A 3 25.58 8.13 13.16
N GLY A 4 25.36 9.29 12.55
CA GLY A 4 24.06 9.65 12.01
C GLY A 4 23.57 8.63 10.98
N THR A 5 22.26 8.60 10.73
CA THR A 5 21.65 7.71 9.74
C THR A 5 22.32 7.91 8.37
N PRO A 6 22.75 6.84 7.68
CA PRO A 6 23.36 6.96 6.36
C PRO A 6 22.43 7.70 5.39
N ILE A 7 22.98 8.57 4.54
CA ILE A 7 22.17 9.39 3.62
C ILE A 7 21.27 8.55 2.72
N ALA A 8 21.75 7.38 2.28
CA ALA A 8 20.97 6.43 1.49
C ALA A 8 19.73 5.95 2.24
N VAL A 9 19.86 5.57 3.52
CA VAL A 9 18.74 5.14 4.36
C VAL A 9 17.73 6.29 4.53
N SER A 10 18.22 7.50 4.78
CA SER A 10 17.38 8.69 4.90
C SER A 10 16.59 8.96 3.62
N ILE A 11 17.24 8.92 2.45
CA ILE A 11 16.58 9.10 1.15
C ILE A 11 15.54 8.00 0.93
N THR A 12 15.90 6.74 1.15
CA THR A 12 14.96 5.62 0.97
C THR A 12 13.75 5.73 1.90
N ARG A 13 13.92 6.19 3.14
CA ARG A 13 12.82 6.48 4.07
C ARG A 13 11.92 7.61 3.56
N TRP A 14 12.49 8.68 3.02
CA TRP A 14 11.70 9.76 2.42
C TRP A 14 10.90 9.30 1.20
N VAL A 15 11.50 8.48 0.33
CA VAL A 15 10.78 7.85 -0.80
C VAL A 15 9.64 6.97 -0.28
N GLY A 16 9.89 6.15 0.74
CA GLY A 16 8.86 5.33 1.38
C GLY A 16 7.72 6.15 1.98
N LEU A 17 8.05 7.20 2.73
CA LEU A 17 7.05 8.09 3.32
C LEU A 17 6.15 8.73 2.27
N LEU A 18 6.75 9.30 1.22
CA LEU A 18 6.00 9.99 0.17
C LEU A 18 5.18 9.00 -0.66
N GLY A 19 5.77 7.86 -1.02
CA GLY A 19 5.08 6.81 -1.75
C GLY A 19 3.90 6.22 -0.97
N ALA A 20 4.08 5.93 0.32
CA ALA A 20 3.03 5.40 1.18
C ALA A 20 1.90 6.41 1.39
N SER A 21 2.23 7.69 1.57
CA SER A 21 1.25 8.79 1.67
C SER A 21 0.43 8.93 0.39
N LEU A 22 1.08 8.89 -0.77
CA LEU A 22 0.41 8.96 -2.07
C LEU A 22 -0.50 7.74 -2.29
N TRP A 23 0.00 6.55 -1.98
CA TRP A 23 -0.75 5.30 -2.06
C TRP A 23 -2.02 5.35 -1.19
N ALA A 24 -1.91 5.87 0.04
CA ALA A 24 -3.05 6.04 0.92
C ALA A 24 -4.08 7.02 0.33
N GLY A 25 -3.60 8.12 -0.29
CA GLY A 25 -4.47 9.08 -0.97
C GLY A 25 -5.29 8.44 -2.11
N VAL A 26 -4.64 7.61 -2.94
CA VAL A 26 -5.33 6.86 -4.01
C VAL A 26 -6.44 5.98 -3.44
N HIS A 27 -6.15 5.23 -2.37
CA HIS A 27 -7.13 4.32 -1.77
C HIS A 27 -8.23 5.02 -0.99
N LEU A 28 -7.99 6.21 -0.42
CA LEU A 28 -9.05 7.03 0.16
C LEU A 28 -10.03 7.53 -0.90
N VAL A 29 -9.55 7.91 -2.09
CA VAL A 29 -10.42 8.26 -3.21
C VAL A 29 -11.27 7.05 -3.61
N LEU A 30 -10.68 5.85 -3.70
CA LEU A 30 -11.42 4.62 -3.98
C LEU A 30 -12.43 4.28 -2.89
N ALA A 31 -12.08 4.43 -1.61
CA ALA A 31 -12.98 4.20 -0.48
C ALA A 31 -14.22 5.09 -0.56
N ALA A 32 -14.05 6.35 -0.95
CA ALA A 32 -15.14 7.33 -1.04
C ALA A 32 -16.02 7.17 -2.30
N HIS A 33 -15.51 6.57 -3.38
CA HIS A 33 -16.17 6.56 -4.68
C HIS A 33 -16.43 5.17 -5.28
N VAL A 34 -16.01 4.09 -4.62
CA VAL A 34 -16.33 2.74 -5.10
C VAL A 34 -17.84 2.53 -5.03
N VAL A 35 -18.43 2.11 -6.15
CA VAL A 35 -19.86 1.82 -6.26
C VAL A 35 -20.05 0.61 -7.17
N PHE A 36 -20.80 -0.38 -6.68
CA PHE A 36 -21.29 -1.50 -7.48
C PHE A 36 -22.82 -1.41 -7.59
N PRO A 37 -23.34 -0.83 -8.70
CA PRO A 37 -24.78 -0.71 -8.90
C PRO A 37 -25.46 -2.08 -8.83
N GLY A 38 -26.44 -2.22 -7.94
CA GLY A 38 -27.16 -3.48 -7.72
C GLY A 38 -26.52 -4.43 -6.69
N ASN A 39 -25.39 -4.08 -6.07
CA ASN A 39 -24.80 -4.84 -4.96
C ASN A 39 -24.25 -3.89 -3.87
N LEU A 40 -25.15 -3.43 -3.00
CA LEU A 40 -24.83 -2.49 -1.91
C LEU A 40 -23.86 -3.09 -0.89
N THR A 41 -24.05 -4.37 -0.53
CA THR A 41 -23.16 -5.05 0.42
C THR A 41 -21.73 -5.12 -0.09
N ALA A 42 -21.51 -5.45 -1.36
CA ALA A 42 -20.16 -5.42 -1.93
C ALA A 42 -19.59 -3.99 -1.93
N THR A 43 -20.41 -2.98 -2.24
CA THR A 43 -19.99 -1.57 -2.19
C THR A 43 -19.45 -1.20 -0.80
N GLU A 44 -20.19 -1.54 0.26
CA GLU A 44 -19.77 -1.28 1.64
C GLU A 44 -18.49 -2.04 1.99
N ILE A 45 -18.41 -3.33 1.66
CA ILE A 45 -17.22 -4.16 1.94
C ILE A 45 -15.98 -3.57 1.28
N TYR A 46 -16.03 -3.24 -0.02
CA TYR A 46 -14.88 -2.67 -0.72
C TYR A 46 -14.54 -1.26 -0.24
N SER A 47 -15.53 -0.44 0.09
CA SER A 47 -15.31 0.91 0.64
C SER A 47 -14.56 0.83 1.98
N ILE A 48 -15.01 -0.04 2.90
CA ILE A 48 -14.37 -0.27 4.19
C ILE A 48 -12.97 -0.86 4.00
N PHE A 49 -12.81 -1.82 3.09
CA PHE A 49 -11.51 -2.43 2.79
C PHE A 49 -10.50 -1.39 2.32
N PHE A 50 -10.86 -0.54 1.36
CA PHE A 50 -9.97 0.52 0.88
C PHE A 50 -9.66 1.56 1.98
N GLY A 51 -10.63 1.89 2.83
CA GLY A 51 -10.39 2.77 3.98
C GLY A 51 -9.41 2.16 4.98
N PHE A 52 -9.57 0.86 5.27
CA PHE A 52 -8.68 0.13 6.17
C PHE A 52 -7.25 0.03 5.63
N THR A 53 -7.07 -0.36 4.36
CA THR A 53 -5.74 -0.45 3.76
C THR A 53 -5.08 0.93 3.63
N SER A 54 -5.86 1.98 3.37
CA SER A 54 -5.37 3.37 3.42
C SER A 54 -4.81 3.73 4.80
N ALA A 55 -5.51 3.34 5.87
CA ALA A 55 -5.04 3.58 7.23
C ALA A 55 -3.72 2.83 7.52
N LEU A 56 -3.59 1.59 7.04
CA LEU A 56 -2.32 0.85 7.14
C LEU A 56 -1.19 1.54 6.38
N ALA A 57 -1.44 2.07 5.18
CA ALA A 57 -0.45 2.83 4.43
C ALA A 57 -0.07 4.17 5.08
N ILE A 58 -0.98 4.81 5.81
CA ILE A 58 -0.62 5.98 6.64
C ILE A 58 0.30 5.54 7.79
N ILE A 59 0.04 4.38 8.40
CA ILE A 59 0.92 3.82 9.42
C ILE A 59 2.30 3.48 8.84
N THR A 60 2.38 2.91 7.62
CA THR A 60 3.68 2.67 6.96
C THR A 60 4.42 3.98 6.65
N ALA A 61 3.70 5.03 6.24
CA ALA A 61 4.28 6.37 6.06
C ALA A 61 4.92 6.88 7.36
N VAL A 62 4.24 6.75 8.50
CA VAL A 62 4.77 7.10 9.82
C VAL A 62 5.96 6.21 10.22
N ILE A 63 5.92 4.91 9.92
CA ILE A 63 7.03 3.97 10.13
C ILE A 63 8.28 4.45 9.40
N PHE A 64 8.17 4.87 8.13
CA PHE A 64 9.31 5.38 7.37
C PHE A 64 9.79 6.75 7.88
N LEU A 65 8.87 7.64 8.26
CA LEU A 65 9.20 8.94 8.83
C LEU A 65 10.02 8.79 10.12
N LEU A 66 9.55 7.97 11.06
CA LEU A 66 10.19 7.77 12.36
C LEU A 66 11.34 6.76 12.33
N GLY A 67 11.37 5.87 11.34
CA GLY A 67 12.42 4.87 11.17
C GLY A 67 12.24 3.69 12.09
N LEU A 68 11.01 3.20 12.21
CA LEU A 68 10.67 2.09 13.08
C LEU A 68 11.09 0.77 12.42
N LYS A 69 12.37 0.43 12.56
CA LYS A 69 13.06 -0.64 11.80
C LYS A 69 12.40 -2.01 11.88
N ASN A 70 11.88 -2.35 13.06
CA ASN A 70 11.16 -3.61 13.31
C ASN A 70 9.87 -3.74 12.49
N LEU A 71 9.37 -2.63 11.94
CA LEU A 71 8.13 -2.58 11.19
C LEU A 71 8.35 -2.50 9.66
N TYR A 72 9.58 -2.43 9.17
CA TYR A 72 9.84 -2.47 7.71
C TYR A 72 9.40 -3.80 7.08
N LEU A 73 9.61 -4.93 7.76
CA LEU A 73 9.16 -6.23 7.26
C LEU A 73 7.62 -6.34 7.26
N PRO A 74 6.90 -5.97 8.33
CA PRO A 74 5.45 -5.80 8.27
C PRO A 74 4.96 -4.89 7.13
N SER A 75 5.61 -3.74 6.90
CA SER A 75 5.27 -2.86 5.77
C SER A 75 5.49 -3.55 4.41
N LEU A 76 6.59 -4.31 4.27
CA LEU A 76 6.86 -5.11 3.07
C LEU A 76 5.74 -6.14 2.82
N ILE A 77 5.37 -6.89 3.85
CA ILE A 77 4.31 -7.92 3.75
C ILE A 77 2.98 -7.28 3.36
N PHE A 78 2.65 -6.13 3.94
CA PHE A 78 1.44 -5.38 3.59
C PHE A 78 1.37 -5.09 2.09
N TYR A 79 2.39 -4.48 1.49
CA TYR A 79 2.38 -4.16 0.05
C TYR A 79 2.42 -5.40 -0.85
N ILE A 80 3.06 -6.50 -0.42
CA ILE A 80 3.02 -7.77 -1.17
C ILE A 80 1.60 -8.33 -1.21
N ILE A 81 0.91 -8.35 -0.06
CA ILE A 81 -0.46 -8.85 0.04
C ILE A 81 -1.38 -7.97 -0.80
N ASP A 82 -1.25 -6.65 -0.70
CA ASP A 82 -2.10 -5.73 -1.46
C ASP A 82 -1.91 -5.90 -2.97
N PHE A 83 -0.65 -5.94 -3.44
CA PHE A 83 -0.34 -6.21 -4.84
C PHE A 83 -0.96 -7.52 -5.34
N ALA A 84 -0.89 -8.58 -4.53
CA ALA A 84 -1.48 -9.87 -4.86
C ALA A 84 -3.02 -9.81 -4.95
N LEU A 85 -3.69 -9.20 -3.96
CA LEU A 85 -5.15 -9.05 -3.96
C LEU A 85 -5.65 -8.15 -5.10
N LEU A 86 -4.93 -7.06 -5.37
CA LEU A 86 -5.24 -6.16 -6.47
C LEU A 86 -5.11 -6.89 -7.82
N THR A 87 -4.07 -7.69 -7.98
CA THR A 87 -3.86 -8.50 -9.18
C THR A 87 -4.89 -9.62 -9.33
N GLU A 88 -5.19 -10.33 -8.25
CA GLU A 88 -6.17 -11.42 -8.22
C GLU A 88 -7.54 -10.92 -8.68
N THR A 89 -8.01 -9.80 -8.13
CA THR A 89 -9.33 -9.24 -8.49
C THR A 89 -9.44 -8.76 -9.95
N ARG A 90 -8.32 -8.68 -10.69
CA ARG A 90 -8.25 -8.32 -12.12
C ARG A 90 -7.94 -9.51 -13.04
N THR A 91 -7.64 -10.67 -12.46
CA THR A 91 -7.31 -11.90 -13.20
C THR A 91 -8.27 -13.05 -12.89
N ALA A 92 -8.97 -12.97 -11.75
CA ALA A 92 -9.96 -13.93 -11.28
C ALA A 92 -11.22 -13.21 -10.77
N PRO A 93 -12.37 -13.91 -10.67
CA PRO A 93 -13.60 -13.34 -10.13
C PRO A 93 -13.41 -12.85 -8.69
N ALA A 94 -13.74 -11.59 -8.44
CA ALA A 94 -13.62 -11.02 -7.12
C ALA A 94 -14.67 -11.61 -6.16
N LEU A 95 -14.25 -11.98 -4.94
CA LEU A 95 -15.03 -12.80 -3.99
C LEU A 95 -16.48 -12.33 -3.78
N PHE A 96 -16.71 -11.02 -3.63
CA PHE A 96 -18.03 -10.46 -3.30
C PHE A 96 -18.83 -9.97 -4.51
N ILE A 97 -18.23 -10.00 -5.70
CA ILE A 97 -18.86 -9.54 -6.97
C ILE A 97 -19.12 -10.73 -7.92
N GLY A 98 -18.31 -11.79 -7.82
CA GLY A 98 -18.38 -12.95 -8.73
C GLY A 98 -17.96 -12.64 -10.16
N LYS A 99 -17.30 -11.49 -10.40
CA LYS A 99 -16.80 -11.07 -11.72
C LYS A 99 -15.40 -10.49 -11.58
N VAL A 100 -14.65 -10.55 -12.67
CA VAL A 100 -13.36 -9.87 -12.78
C VAL A 100 -13.60 -8.36 -12.76
N LEU A 101 -12.86 -7.64 -11.93
CA LEU A 101 -12.97 -6.18 -11.86
C LEU A 101 -12.20 -5.53 -13.02
N PRO A 102 -12.70 -4.38 -13.54
CA PRO A 102 -11.99 -3.68 -14.59
C PRO A 102 -10.68 -3.07 -14.09
N VAL A 103 -9.73 -2.95 -15.02
CA VAL A 103 -8.53 -2.12 -14.84
C VAL A 103 -8.92 -0.66 -15.09
N ASN A 104 -8.45 0.23 -14.23
CA ASN A 104 -8.59 1.67 -14.38
C ASN A 104 -7.31 2.36 -13.89
N ILE A 105 -7.23 3.68 -14.07
CA ILE A 105 -6.02 4.44 -13.75
C ILE A 105 -5.59 4.31 -12.28
N TYR A 106 -6.52 4.17 -11.33
CA TYR A 106 -6.19 4.00 -9.93
C TYR A 106 -5.55 2.63 -9.67
N VAL A 107 -5.99 1.58 -10.37
CA VAL A 107 -5.39 0.24 -10.28
C VAL A 107 -3.95 0.26 -10.79
N GLU A 108 -3.71 0.89 -11.93
CA GLU A 108 -2.36 1.01 -12.51
C GLU A 108 -1.42 1.79 -11.60
N LEU A 109 -1.91 2.90 -11.03
CA LEU A 109 -1.17 3.69 -10.05
C LEU A 109 -0.86 2.87 -8.78
N SER A 110 -1.84 2.12 -8.26
CA SER A 110 -1.64 1.27 -7.09
C SER A 110 -0.59 0.18 -7.36
N TRP A 111 -0.66 -0.54 -8.48
CA TRP A 111 0.37 -1.54 -8.83
C TRP A 111 1.77 -0.94 -8.92
N ALA A 112 1.92 0.23 -9.55
CA ALA A 112 3.21 0.88 -9.65
C ALA A 112 3.75 1.28 -8.26
N LEU A 113 2.89 1.84 -7.40
CA LEU A 113 3.26 2.23 -6.04
C LEU A 113 3.56 1.02 -5.15
N ASP A 114 2.83 -0.08 -5.28
CA ASP A 114 3.10 -1.32 -4.57
C ASP A 114 4.50 -1.83 -4.89
N ILE A 115 4.86 -1.92 -6.18
CA ILE A 115 6.19 -2.36 -6.60
C ILE A 115 7.28 -1.48 -5.99
N ILE A 116 7.09 -0.15 -6.06
CA ILE A 116 8.04 0.81 -5.46
C ILE A 116 8.15 0.56 -3.95
N LEU A 117 7.03 0.42 -3.25
CA LEU A 117 7.00 0.30 -1.79
C LEU A 117 7.47 -1.07 -1.29
N ILE A 118 7.28 -2.13 -2.07
CA ILE A 118 7.90 -3.44 -1.88
C ILE A 118 9.42 -3.30 -1.94
N ILE A 119 9.95 -2.68 -3.01
CA ILE A 119 11.40 -2.49 -3.17
C ILE A 119 11.97 -1.64 -2.03
N VAL A 120 11.33 -0.51 -1.72
CA VAL A 120 11.74 0.39 -0.64
C VAL A 120 11.77 -0.33 0.71
N SER A 121 10.69 -1.04 1.06
CA SER A 121 10.58 -1.76 2.34
C SER A 121 11.60 -2.89 2.43
N ALA A 122 11.81 -3.64 1.33
CA ALA A 122 12.81 -4.71 1.27
C ALA A 122 14.23 -4.17 1.40
N VAL A 123 14.55 -3.06 0.73
CA VAL A 123 15.86 -2.40 0.84
C VAL A 123 16.09 -1.94 2.28
N LEU A 124 15.15 -1.19 2.88
CA LEU A 124 15.27 -0.73 4.27
C LEU A 124 15.41 -1.88 5.26
N TRP A 125 14.60 -2.93 5.12
CA TRP A 125 14.71 -4.12 5.95
C TRP A 125 16.09 -4.81 5.84
N LYS A 126 16.73 -4.73 4.66
CA LYS A 126 18.06 -5.29 4.46
C LYS A 126 19.19 -4.40 5.00
N ILE A 127 19.12 -3.09 4.79
CA ILE A 127 20.27 -2.18 5.01
C ILE A 127 20.18 -1.39 6.31
N ASP A 128 18.98 -1.13 6.84
CA ASP A 128 18.77 -0.41 8.10
C ASP A 128 18.59 -1.42 9.24
N LYS A 129 19.62 -2.25 9.43
CA LYS A 129 19.74 -3.26 10.47
C LYS A 129 20.71 -2.79 11.55
N SER A 130 20.31 -1.86 12.41
CA SER A 130 21.11 -1.44 13.58
C SER A 130 20.23 -0.79 14.63
#